data_AF-A0A426US63-F1
#
_entry.id   AF-A0A426US63-F1
#
_cell.length_a   1.000
_cell.length_b   1.000
_cell.length_c   1.000
_cell.angle_alpha   90.00
_cell.angle_beta   90.00
_cell.angle_gamma   90.00
#
_symmetry.space_group_name_H-M   'P 1'
#
loop_
_entity.id
_entity.type
_entity.pdbx_description
1 polymer ?
#
loop_
_entity_poly.entity_id
_entity_poly.type
_entity_poly.pdbx_seq_one_letter_code
_entity_poly.pdbx_strand_id
1 'polypeptide(L)'
;MADAFPPHERIELIARSILLRAGIARFHEERRANWDRLAKAHRPDDVLARHQNAEDLQTLDDALRLMDRAIDLLESPVEDRVAIVAFGIEQLQHRVTELEEYADLKEPIGLLRELIES
;
A
#
# COMPACT_ATOMS: atom_id res chain seq x y z
N MET A 1 30.51 -7.54 6.50
CA MET A 1 29.21 -8.12 6.86
C MET A 1 28.34 -6.95 7.23
N ALA A 2 27.27 -6.68 6.48
CA ALA A 2 26.24 -5.78 6.98
C ALA A 2 25.67 -6.43 8.25
N ASP A 3 25.51 -5.65 9.32
CA ASP A 3 24.86 -6.16 10.52
C ASP A 3 23.43 -6.58 10.15
N ALA A 4 23.06 -7.80 10.52
CA ALA A 4 21.71 -8.31 10.28
C ALA A 4 20.68 -7.41 10.97
N PHE A 5 19.60 -7.07 10.27
CA PHE A 5 18.51 -6.24 10.81
C PHE A 5 18.02 -6.82 12.16
N PRO A 6 17.98 -6.04 13.25
CA PRO A 6 17.72 -6.57 14.58
C PRO A 6 16.39 -7.33 14.67
N PRO A 7 16.33 -8.50 15.31
CA PRO A 7 15.12 -9.33 15.32
C PRO A 7 13.88 -8.63 15.89
N HIS A 8 14.05 -7.77 16.91
CA HIS A 8 12.95 -7.05 17.54
C HIS A 8 12.40 -5.94 16.62
N GLU A 9 13.28 -5.18 15.96
CA GLU A 9 12.90 -4.18 14.94
C GLU A 9 12.19 -4.85 13.77
N ARG A 10 12.64 -6.05 13.36
CA ARG A 10 11.98 -6.82 12.30
C ARG A 10 10.54 -7.19 12.66
N ILE A 11 10.31 -7.67 13.88
CA ILE A 11 8.96 -8.02 14.37
C ILE A 11 8.05 -6.78 14.38
N GLU A 12 8.56 -5.65 14.86
CA GLU A 12 7.81 -4.40 14.88
C GLU A 12 7.46 -3.93 13.45
N LEU A 13 8.42 -4.03 12.53
CA LEU A 13 8.22 -3.69 11.13
C LEU A 13 7.17 -4.59 10.47
N ILE A 14 7.20 -5.90 10.72
CA ILE A 14 6.17 -6.83 10.23
C ILE A 14 4.78 -6.42 10.76
N ALA A 15 4.67 -6.16 12.07
CA ALA A 15 3.40 -5.73 12.67
C ALA A 15 2.89 -4.42 12.07
N ARG A 16 3.76 -3.43 11.85
CA ARG A 16 3.43 -2.16 11.18
C ARG A 16 2.96 -2.39 9.74
N SER A 17 3.66 -3.25 8.99
CA SER A 17 3.27 -3.62 7.62
C SER A 17 1.89 -4.25 7.55
N ILE A 18 1.56 -5.16 8.48
CA ILE A 18 0.24 -5.80 8.57
C ILE A 18 -0.85 -4.75 8.84
N LEU A 19 -0.61 -3.83 9.77
CA LEU A 19 -1.56 -2.75 10.08
C LEU A 19 -1.76 -1.79 8.90
N LEU A 20 -0.68 -1.41 8.22
CA LEU A 20 -0.74 -0.56 7.03
C LEU A 20 -1.54 -1.25 5.91
N ARG A 21 -1.26 -2.54 5.65
CA ARG A 21 -1.98 -3.36 4.68
C ARG A 21 -3.47 -3.47 5.02
N ALA A 22 -3.83 -3.63 6.29
CA ALA A 22 -5.22 -3.64 6.74
C ALA A 22 -5.89 -2.26 6.53
N GLY A 23 -5.19 -1.16 6.78
CA GLY A 23 -5.66 0.20 6.50
C GLY A 23 -5.95 0.42 5.02
N ILE A 24 -5.04 0.03 4.14
CA ILE A 24 -5.22 0.09 2.68
C ILE A 24 -6.42 -0.77 2.24
N ALA A 25 -6.58 -1.97 2.79
CA ALA A 25 -7.69 -2.85 2.45
C ALA A 25 -9.05 -2.25 2.83
N ARG A 26 -9.12 -1.64 4.02
CA ARG A 26 -10.32 -0.93 4.48
C ARG A 26 -10.64 0.25 3.56
N PHE A 27 -9.65 1.05 3.21
CA PHE A 27 -9.82 2.19 2.31
C PHE A 27 -10.28 1.76 0.91
N HIS A 28 -9.74 0.66 0.40
CA HIS A 28 -10.19 0.05 -0.86
C HIS A 28 -11.67 -0.36 -0.82
N GLU A 29 -12.12 -1.00 0.27
CA GLU A 29 -13.51 -1.39 0.44
C GLU A 29 -14.44 -0.18 0.58
N GLU A 30 -14.05 0.83 1.37
CA GLU A 30 -14.78 2.08 1.55
C GLU A 30 -14.94 2.81 0.22
N ARG A 31 -13.87 2.94 -0.58
CA ARG A 31 -13.90 3.57 -1.90
C ARG A 31 -14.84 2.84 -2.85
N ARG A 32 -14.76 1.50 -2.91
CA ARG A 32 -15.64 0.66 -3.74
C ARG A 32 -17.11 0.85 -3.35
N ALA A 33 -17.42 0.80 -2.05
CA ALA A 33 -18.78 0.97 -1.55
C ALA A 33 -19.33 2.38 -1.79
N ASN A 34 -18.50 3.42 -1.60
CA ASN A 34 -18.86 4.81 -1.87
C ASN A 34 -19.15 5.03 -3.36
N TRP A 35 -18.31 4.49 -4.25
CA TRP A 35 -18.56 4.55 -5.68
C TRP A 35 -19.84 3.82 -6.09
N ASP A 36 -20.09 2.62 -5.57
CA ASP A 36 -21.32 1.87 -5.85
C ASP A 36 -22.58 2.65 -5.43
N ARG A 37 -22.52 3.42 -4.33
CA ARG A 37 -23.61 4.32 -3.91
C ARG A 37 -23.76 5.52 -4.84
N LEU A 38 -22.65 6.18 -5.19
CA LEU A 38 -22.65 7.34 -6.09
C LEU A 38 -23.15 6.97 -7.49
N ALA A 39 -22.71 5.82 -8.03
CA ALA A 39 -23.14 5.30 -9.32
C ALA A 39 -24.65 4.97 -9.36
N LYS A 40 -25.24 4.58 -8.23
CA LYS A 40 -26.70 4.39 -8.10
C LYS A 40 -27.47 5.72 -8.01
N ALA A 41 -26.82 6.80 -7.58
CA ALA A 41 -27.43 8.11 -7.37
C ALA A 41 -27.21 9.11 -8.54
N HIS A 42 -26.14 8.96 -9.32
CA HIS A 42 -25.75 9.89 -10.38
C HIS A 42 -26.16 9.40 -11.79
N ARG A 43 -26.30 10.35 -12.72
CA ARG A 43 -26.48 10.05 -14.14
C ARG A 43 -25.23 9.37 -14.72
N PRO A 44 -25.40 8.45 -15.68
CA PRO A 44 -24.33 7.61 -16.20
C PRO A 44 -23.25 8.30 -17.07
N ASP A 45 -23.18 9.63 -17.08
CA ASP A 45 -22.42 10.38 -18.10
C ASP A 45 -21.07 10.92 -17.62
N ASP A 46 -20.72 10.75 -16.34
CA ASP A 46 -19.40 11.17 -15.82
C ASP A 46 -18.34 10.09 -16.06
N VAL A 47 -17.97 9.93 -17.33
CA VAL A 47 -16.96 8.98 -17.82
C VAL A 47 -15.58 9.26 -17.19
N LEU A 48 -15.27 10.53 -16.93
CA LEU A 48 -14.02 10.93 -16.31
C LEU A 48 -13.95 10.44 -14.85
N ALA A 49 -15.00 10.66 -14.06
CA ALA A 49 -15.06 10.19 -12.68
C ALA A 49 -14.98 8.64 -12.58
N ARG A 50 -15.60 7.93 -13.53
CA ARG A 50 -15.49 6.45 -13.63
C ARG A 50 -14.06 5.99 -13.89
N HIS A 51 -13.39 6.62 -14.84
CA HIS A 51 -12.01 6.28 -15.16
C HIS A 51 -11.08 6.55 -13.97
N GLN A 52 -11.22 7.72 -13.34
CA GLN A 52 -10.42 8.04 -12.15
C GLN A 52 -10.66 7.03 -11.02
N ASN A 53 -11.91 6.72 -10.71
CA ASN A 53 -12.21 5.73 -9.68
C ASN A 53 -11.64 4.34 -10.00
N ALA A 54 -11.69 3.91 -11.27
CA ALA A 54 -11.10 2.64 -11.69
C ALA A 54 -9.57 2.64 -11.54
N GLU A 55 -8.90 3.73 -11.89
CA GLU A 55 -7.45 3.87 -11.69
C GLU A 55 -7.06 3.85 -10.22
N ASP A 56 -7.84 4.51 -9.36
CA ASP A 56 -7.56 4.56 -7.93
C ASP A 56 -7.76 3.18 -7.28
N LEU A 57 -8.82 2.46 -7.66
CA LEU A 57 -9.03 1.08 -7.20
C LEU A 57 -7.90 0.16 -7.66
N GLN A 58 -7.44 0.30 -8.92
CA GLN A 58 -6.30 -0.47 -9.42
C GLN A 58 -5.01 -0.16 -8.64
N THR A 59 -4.80 1.11 -8.30
CA THR A 59 -3.65 1.55 -7.49
C THR A 59 -3.69 0.91 -6.11
N LEU A 60 -4.87 0.82 -5.49
CA LEU A 60 -5.06 0.18 -4.19
C LEU A 60 -4.88 -1.34 -4.23
N ASP A 61 -5.37 -2.01 -5.27
CA ASP A 61 -5.13 -3.44 -5.50
C ASP A 61 -3.63 -3.74 -5.65
N ASP A 62 -2.90 -2.89 -6.37
CA ASP A 62 -1.45 -3.00 -6.52
C ASP A 62 -0.72 -2.77 -5.19
N ALA A 63 -1.17 -1.80 -4.39
CA ALA A 63 -0.64 -1.55 -3.05
C ALA A 63 -0.78 -2.78 -2.15
N LEU A 64 -1.95 -3.43 -2.15
CA LEU A 64 -2.21 -4.62 -1.35
C LEU A 64 -1.27 -5.77 -1.73
N ARG A 65 -1.09 -6.03 -3.02
CA ARG A 65 -0.19 -7.08 -3.51
C ARG A 65 1.27 -6.81 -3.12
N LEU A 66 1.70 -5.55 -3.23
CA LEU A 66 3.06 -5.17 -2.84
C LEU A 66 3.28 -5.25 -1.34
N MET A 67 2.28 -4.88 -0.53
CA MET A 67 2.34 -5.05 0.92
C MET A 67 2.40 -6.52 1.32
N ASP A 68 1.62 -7.40 0.68
CA ASP A 68 1.70 -8.85 0.93
C ASP A 68 3.12 -9.36 0.62
N ARG A 69 3.70 -8.94 -0.52
CA ARG A 69 5.09 -9.32 -0.86
C ARG A 69 6.14 -8.72 0.05
N ALA A 70 5.95 -7.49 0.52
CA ALA A 70 6.84 -6.86 1.49
C ALA A 70 6.83 -7.65 2.81
N ILE A 71 5.66 -8.07 3.29
CA ILE A 71 5.53 -8.89 4.50
C ILE A 71 6.26 -10.22 4.32
N ASP A 72 6.05 -10.92 3.20
CA ASP A 72 6.76 -12.18 2.90
C ASP A 72 8.29 -12.01 2.95
N LEU A 73 8.81 -10.91 2.41
CA LEU A 73 10.25 -10.59 2.44
C LEU A 73 10.76 -10.31 3.85
N LEU A 74 9.97 -9.61 4.68
CA LEU A 74 10.33 -9.32 6.06
C LEU A 74 10.35 -10.58 6.93
N GLU A 75 9.42 -11.51 6.68
CA GLU A 75 9.35 -12.81 7.36
C GLU A 75 10.46 -13.76 6.92
N SER A 76 11.04 -13.57 5.74
CA SER A 76 12.14 -14.39 5.22
C SER A 76 13.42 -14.25 6.07
N PRO A 77 13.90 -15.33 6.73
CA PRO A 77 15.07 -15.27 7.60
C PRO A 77 16.41 -15.11 6.85
N VAL A 78 16.39 -15.27 5.52
CA VAL A 78 17.59 -15.23 4.66
C VAL A 78 17.72 -13.93 3.85
N GLU A 79 16.73 -13.05 3.94
CA GLU A 79 16.70 -11.82 3.14
C GLU A 79 17.53 -10.71 3.80
N ASP A 80 18.56 -10.23 3.09
CA ASP A 80 19.44 -9.14 3.55
C ASP A 80 18.87 -7.74 3.24
N ARG A 81 17.74 -7.70 2.53
CA ARG A 81 17.12 -6.46 2.01
C ARG A 81 16.08 -5.84 2.94
N VAL A 82 15.96 -6.34 4.18
CA VAL A 82 14.95 -5.87 5.13
C VAL A 82 15.01 -4.36 5.36
N ALA A 83 16.21 -3.77 5.45
CA ALA A 83 16.36 -2.33 5.61
C ALA A 83 15.85 -1.53 4.39
N ILE A 84 16.03 -2.06 3.18
CA ILE A 84 15.57 -1.43 1.93
C ILE A 84 14.04 -1.47 1.85
N VAL A 85 13.45 -2.62 2.18
CA VAL A 85 11.99 -2.79 2.22
C VAL A 85 11.36 -1.94 3.34
N ALA A 86 12.02 -1.85 4.50
CA ALA A 86 11.61 -0.99 5.61
C ALA A 86 11.46 0.47 5.18
N PHE A 87 12.45 1.00 4.46
CA PHE A 87 12.41 2.37 3.95
C PHE A 87 11.19 2.60 3.03
N GLY A 88 10.93 1.68 2.11
CA GLY A 88 9.76 1.77 1.22
C GLY A 88 8.42 1.77 1.98
N ILE A 89 8.29 0.89 3.00
CA ILE A 89 7.10 0.83 3.86
C ILE A 89 6.93 2.13 4.65
N GLU A 90 8.00 2.74 5.15
CA GLU A 90 7.92 4.01 5.87
C GLU A 90 7.43 5.15 4.98
N GLN A 91 7.91 5.23 3.74
CA GLN A 91 7.43 6.24 2.78
C GLN A 91 5.94 6.04 2.48
N LEU A 92 5.51 4.79 2.28
CA LEU A 92 4.09 4.48 2.05
C LEU A 92 3.23 4.78 3.29
N GLN A 93 3.69 4.40 4.49
CA GLN A 93 2.99 4.67 5.74
C GLN A 93 2.84 6.17 5.99
N HIS A 94 3.92 6.93 5.77
CA HIS A 94 3.90 8.38 5.89
C HIS A 94 2.83 8.98 4.98
N ARG A 95 2.78 8.54 3.72
CA ARG A 95 1.79 9.05 2.77
C ARG A 95 0.36 8.70 3.13
N VAL A 96 0.12 7.48 3.62
CA VAL A 96 -1.20 7.03 4.09
C VAL A 96 -1.62 7.76 5.37
N THR A 97 -0.67 8.14 6.23
CA THR A 97 -0.96 8.82 7.51
C THR A 97 -1.20 10.32 7.32
N GLU A 98 -0.48 10.95 6.39
CA GLU A 98 -0.58 12.39 6.13
C GLU A 98 -1.82 12.82 5.34
N LEU A 99 -2.46 11.91 4.61
CA LEU A 99 -3.54 12.25 3.69
C LEU A 99 -4.72 11.32 3.92
N GLU A 100 -5.87 11.92 4.28
CA GLU A 100 -7.18 11.28 4.39
C GLU A 100 -7.62 10.67 3.01
N GLU A 101 -8.92 10.56 2.70
CA GLU A 101 -9.53 9.81 1.56
C GLU A 101 -9.00 10.08 0.10
N TYR A 102 -7.96 10.91 -0.10
CA TYR A 102 -7.44 11.40 -1.38
C TYR A 102 -5.93 11.17 -1.61
N ALA A 103 -5.28 10.28 -0.85
CA ALA A 103 -3.86 10.01 -1.03
C ALA A 103 -3.56 9.49 -2.45
N ASP A 104 -2.73 10.22 -3.21
CA ASP A 104 -2.07 9.64 -4.38
C ASP A 104 -1.01 8.67 -3.89
N LEU A 105 -1.31 7.38 -4.07
CA LEU A 105 -0.42 6.30 -3.68
C LEU A 105 0.48 5.84 -4.83
N LYS A 106 0.33 6.36 -6.06
CA LYS A 106 1.08 5.89 -7.22
C LYS A 106 2.59 6.01 -7.02
N GLU A 107 3.04 7.15 -6.49
CA GLU A 107 4.46 7.40 -6.22
C GLU A 107 5.05 6.49 -5.12
N PRO A 108 4.51 6.42 -3.88
CA PRO A 108 5.08 5.55 -2.85
C PRO A 108 4.94 4.05 -3.18
N ILE A 109 3.90 3.64 -3.92
CA ILE A 109 3.77 2.28 -4.44
C ILE A 109 4.85 1.99 -5.48
N GLY A 110 5.11 2.93 -6.39
CA GLY A 110 6.17 2.83 -7.38
C GLY A 110 7.53 2.63 -6.72
N LEU A 111 7.84 3.46 -5.71
CA LEU A 111 9.07 3.33 -4.93
C LEU A 111 9.16 1.96 -4.23
N LEU A 112 8.12 1.53 -3.52
CA LEU A 112 8.12 0.23 -2.84
C LEU A 112 8.32 -0.92 -3.83
N ARG A 113 7.69 -0.85 -5.02
CA ARG A 113 7.87 -1.82 -6.09
C ARG A 113 9.31 -1.88 -6.56
N GLU A 114 9.92 -0.74 -6.89
CA GLU A 114 11.32 -0.67 -7.31
C GLU A 114 12.25 -1.27 -6.25
N LEU A 115 12.00 -0.98 -4.97
CA LEU A 115 12.81 -1.49 -3.86
C LEU A 115 12.65 -3.00 -3.64
N ILE A 116 11.49 -3.57 -3.96
CA ILE A 116 11.23 -5.01 -3.88
C ILE A 116 11.82 -5.75 -5.11
N GLU A 117 11.67 -5.17 -6.30
CA GLU A 117 11.98 -5.80 -7.59
C GLU A 117 13.42 -5.59 -8.08
N SER A 118 14.14 -4.58 -7.57
CA SER A 118 15.57 -4.35 -7.86
C SER A 118 16.48 -5.47 -7.39
#